data_AF-A0AAU3V5S0-F1
#
_entry.id   AF-A0AAU3V5S0-F1
#
_cell.length_a   1.000
_cell.length_b   1.000
_cell.length_c   1.000
_cell.angle_alpha   90.00
_cell.angle_beta   90.00
_cell.angle_gamma   90.00
#
_symmetry.space_group_name_H-M   'P 1'
#
loop_
_entity.id
_entity.type
_entity.pdbx_description
1 polymer ?
#
loop_
_entity_poly.entity_id
_entity_poly.type
_entity_poly.pdbx_seq_one_letter_code
_entity_poly.pdbx_strand_id
1 'polypeptide(L)'
;MPRPKKDQLHALATEAVAVLNGVNRPDLAGAVETLMTGSRWEINPPAGETVPMWIDTELKKRAQAGPRPVAKVVTEGLEKFLAGEFIPEKAARAKRGEGGKKTSLTPRLDKDLWERATAYGLEHAEDLGWAPVASQVAVAYLAATYPEPAPAE
;
A
#
# COMPACT_ATOMS: atom_id res chain seq x y z
N MET A 1 -4.05 -27.54 9.90
CA MET A 1 -4.52 -28.37 8.76
C MET A 1 -3.74 -27.98 7.51
N PRO A 2 -3.29 -28.95 6.69
CA PRO A 2 -2.62 -28.65 5.42
C PRO A 2 -3.59 -27.96 4.46
N ARG A 3 -3.11 -26.94 3.72
CA ARG A 3 -3.93 -26.30 2.67
C ARG A 3 -4.04 -27.27 1.48
N PRO A 4 -5.25 -27.51 0.95
CA PRO A 4 -5.42 -28.32 -0.24
C PRO A 4 -4.72 -27.69 -1.44
N LYS A 5 -4.19 -28.54 -2.33
CA LYS A 5 -3.56 -28.11 -3.59
C LYS A 5 -4.61 -27.54 -4.54
N LYS A 6 -4.18 -26.72 -5.52
CA LYS A 6 -5.07 -26.09 -6.50
C LYS A 6 -6.00 -27.10 -7.19
N ASP A 7 -5.46 -28.25 -7.57
CA ASP A 7 -6.21 -29.30 -8.26
C ASP A 7 -7.24 -30.00 -7.35
N GLN A 8 -7.02 -29.95 -6.03
CA GLN A 8 -7.93 -30.50 -5.03
C GLN A 8 -9.08 -29.54 -4.71
N LEU A 9 -8.88 -28.23 -4.88
CA LEU A 9 -9.91 -27.22 -4.60
C LEU A 9 -11.14 -27.39 -5.49
N HIS A 10 -10.94 -27.71 -6.77
CA HIS A 10 -12.05 -27.90 -7.70
C HIS A 10 -12.89 -29.15 -7.34
N ALA A 11 -12.21 -30.24 -6.96
CA ALA A 11 -12.88 -31.46 -6.51
C ALA A 11 -13.68 -31.21 -5.23
N LEU A 12 -13.07 -30.54 -4.24
CA LEU A 12 -13.73 -30.20 -2.97
C LEU A 12 -14.91 -29.25 -3.16
N ALA A 13 -14.82 -28.27 -4.06
CA ALA A 13 -15.91 -27.36 -4.36
C ALA A 13 -17.07 -28.07 -5.08
N THR A 14 -16.77 -29.00 -5.99
CA THR A 14 -17.78 -29.85 -6.65
C THR A 14 -18.50 -30.74 -5.64
N GLU A 15 -17.75 -31.33 -4.70
CA GLU A 15 -18.32 -32.13 -3.61
C GLU A 15 -19.20 -31.28 -2.69
N ALA A 16 -18.75 -30.06 -2.33
CA ALA A 16 -19.52 -29.13 -1.52
C ALA A 16 -20.86 -28.75 -2.19
N VAL A 17 -20.88 -28.53 -3.50
CA VAL A 17 -22.12 -28.28 -4.26
C VAL A 17 -23.09 -29.45 -4.14
N ALA A 18 -22.61 -30.69 -4.29
CA ALA A 18 -23.43 -31.89 -4.15
C ALA A 18 -24.02 -32.02 -2.73
N VAL A 19 -23.22 -31.76 -1.69
CA VAL A 19 -23.69 -31.76 -0.30
C VAL A 19 -24.75 -30.68 -0.07
N LEU A 20 -24.52 -29.45 -0.56
CA LEU A 20 -25.44 -28.32 -0.39
C LEU A 20 -26.80 -28.58 -1.06
N ASN A 21 -26.81 -29.20 -2.23
CA ASN A 21 -28.04 -29.64 -2.88
C ASN A 21 -28.75 -30.74 -2.07
N GLY A 22 -28.01 -31.69 -1.49
CA GLY A 22 -28.56 -32.75 -0.64
C GLY A 22 -29.22 -32.23 0.65
N VAL A 23 -28.77 -31.09 1.18
CA VAL A 23 -29.38 -30.43 2.36
C VAL A 23 -30.39 -29.33 1.99
N ASN A 24 -30.85 -29.31 0.73
CA ASN A 24 -31.84 -28.36 0.22
C ASN A 24 -31.43 -26.88 0.37
N ARG A 25 -30.14 -26.58 0.12
CA ARG A 25 -29.56 -25.23 0.05
C ARG A 25 -29.08 -24.88 -1.36
N PRO A 26 -29.98 -24.85 -2.36
CA PRO A 26 -29.62 -24.57 -3.75
C PRO A 26 -29.10 -23.14 -3.94
N ASP A 27 -29.46 -22.21 -3.07
CA ASP A 27 -28.96 -20.84 -3.02
C ASP A 27 -27.43 -20.81 -2.80
N LEU A 28 -26.94 -21.62 -1.87
CA LEU A 28 -25.51 -21.72 -1.58
C LEU A 28 -24.76 -22.54 -2.64
N ALA A 29 -25.39 -23.61 -3.15
CA ALA A 29 -24.82 -24.39 -4.23
C ALA A 29 -24.55 -23.52 -5.47
N GLY A 30 -25.53 -22.70 -5.87
CA GLY A 30 -25.39 -21.76 -6.99
C GLY A 30 -24.32 -20.68 -6.74
N ALA A 31 -24.15 -20.22 -5.50
CA ALA A 31 -23.08 -19.29 -5.15
C ALA A 31 -21.68 -19.92 -5.30
N VAL A 32 -21.52 -21.18 -4.88
CA VAL A 32 -20.26 -21.93 -5.03
C VAL A 32 -19.96 -22.22 -6.52
N GLU A 33 -20.96 -22.62 -7.30
CA GLU A 33 -20.81 -22.80 -8.75
C GLU A 33 -20.42 -21.49 -9.45
N THR A 34 -21.07 -20.38 -9.09
CA THR A 34 -20.75 -19.05 -9.63
C THR A 34 -19.29 -18.67 -9.36
N LEU A 35 -18.80 -18.93 -8.14
CA LEU A 35 -17.40 -18.74 -7.76
C LEU A 35 -16.44 -19.64 -8.57
N MET A 36 -16.88 -20.85 -8.95
CA MET A 36 -16.10 -21.77 -9.79
C MET A 36 -16.07 -21.37 -11.28
N THR A 37 -17.19 -20.88 -11.84
CA THR A 37 -17.32 -20.59 -13.28
C THR A 37 -16.93 -19.17 -13.69
N GLY A 38 -17.12 -18.17 -12.83
CA GLY A 38 -17.07 -16.76 -13.24
C GLY A 38 -16.03 -15.91 -12.51
N SER A 39 -15.57 -16.34 -11.34
CA SER A 39 -14.61 -15.55 -10.57
C SER A 39 -13.18 -15.90 -10.99
N ARG A 40 -12.74 -15.38 -12.15
CA ARG A 40 -11.35 -14.90 -12.17
C ARG A 40 -11.30 -13.89 -11.04
N TRP A 41 -10.65 -14.27 -9.95
CA TRP A 41 -10.06 -13.30 -9.04
C TRP A 41 -9.07 -12.54 -9.92
N GLU A 42 -9.56 -11.53 -10.62
CA GLU A 42 -8.76 -10.37 -10.89
C GLU A 42 -8.39 -9.86 -9.50
N ILE A 43 -7.29 -10.40 -8.98
CA ILE A 43 -6.30 -9.51 -8.41
C ILE A 43 -6.17 -8.46 -9.50
N ASN A 44 -6.95 -7.40 -9.44
CA ASN A 44 -6.62 -6.17 -10.12
C ASN A 44 -5.32 -5.82 -9.43
N PRO A 45 -4.14 -6.13 -10.00
CA PRO A 45 -2.93 -5.58 -9.41
C PRO A 45 -3.23 -4.08 -9.35
N PRO A 46 -3.03 -3.40 -8.21
CA PRO A 46 -3.21 -1.97 -8.18
C PRO A 46 -2.45 -1.42 -9.39
N ALA A 47 -3.17 -0.77 -10.31
CA ALA A 47 -2.57 -0.20 -11.49
C ALA A 47 -1.42 0.69 -11.01
N GLY A 48 -0.22 0.44 -11.50
CA GLY A 48 0.94 1.17 -10.99
C GLY A 48 2.28 0.49 -11.22
N GLU A 49 3.32 1.33 -11.20
CA GLU A 49 4.72 0.93 -11.31
C GLU A 49 5.29 0.69 -9.90
N THR A 50 6.28 -0.20 -9.79
CA THR A 50 6.95 -0.43 -8.50
C THR A 50 7.99 0.66 -8.30
N VAL A 51 7.75 1.55 -7.34
CA VAL A 51 8.64 2.69 -7.12
C VAL A 51 9.49 2.46 -5.86
N PRO A 52 10.82 2.30 -5.98
CA PRO A 52 11.67 2.14 -4.81
C PRO A 52 11.87 3.48 -4.09
N MET A 53 11.65 3.49 -2.79
CA MET A 53 12.01 4.60 -1.91
C MET A 53 12.81 4.12 -0.71
N TRP A 54 13.79 4.92 -0.29
CA TRP A 54 14.64 4.63 0.88
C TRP A 54 14.08 5.32 2.10
N ILE A 55 13.69 4.54 3.09
CA ILE A 55 13.01 5.02 4.30
C ILE A 55 13.69 4.48 5.55
N ASP A 56 13.42 5.09 6.71
CA ASP A 56 13.88 4.55 7.99
C ASP A 56 13.28 3.15 8.24
N THR A 57 14.10 2.25 8.79
CA THR A 57 13.69 0.85 9.02
C THR A 57 12.55 0.73 10.02
N GLU A 58 12.55 1.53 11.08
CA GLU A 58 11.47 1.51 12.08
C GLU A 58 10.21 2.17 11.53
N LEU A 59 10.34 3.23 10.71
CA LEU A 59 9.20 3.78 9.97
C LEU A 59 8.58 2.73 9.03
N LYS A 60 9.40 1.96 8.29
CA LYS A 60 8.92 0.87 7.43
C LYS A 60 8.10 -0.14 8.22
N LYS A 61 8.63 -0.62 9.35
CA LYS A 61 7.96 -1.60 10.20
C LYS A 61 6.62 -1.06 10.71
N ARG A 62 6.59 0.18 11.20
CA ARG A 62 5.35 0.83 11.66
C ARG A 62 4.32 0.96 10.55
N ALA A 63 4.73 1.44 9.37
CA ALA A 63 3.84 1.57 8.22
C ALA A 63 3.29 0.21 7.76
N GLN A 64 4.10 -0.85 7.81
CA GLN A 64 3.67 -2.22 7.45
C GLN A 64 2.76 -2.87 8.51
N ALA A 65 2.95 -2.54 9.78
CA ALA A 65 2.09 -2.98 10.88
C ALA A 65 0.80 -2.16 10.99
N GLY A 66 0.72 -1.02 10.31
CA GLY A 66 -0.45 -0.16 10.29
C GLY A 66 -1.69 -0.83 9.68
N PRO A 67 -2.91 -0.35 10.01
CA PRO A 67 -4.16 -0.96 9.55
C PRO A 67 -4.45 -0.73 8.06
N ARG A 68 -3.68 0.15 7.39
CA ARG A 68 -3.91 0.55 6.00
C ARG A 68 -2.77 0.07 5.11
N PRO A 69 -3.06 -0.36 3.87
CA PRO A 69 -2.01 -0.68 2.90
C PRO A 69 -1.11 0.53 2.63
N VAL A 70 0.20 0.34 2.73
CA VAL A 70 1.21 1.40 2.54
C VAL A 70 1.00 2.17 1.24
N ALA A 71 0.70 1.47 0.13
CA ALA A 71 0.44 2.11 -1.16
C ALA A 71 -0.72 3.12 -1.09
N LYS A 72 -1.83 2.78 -0.39
CA LYS A 72 -2.97 3.69 -0.23
C LYS A 72 -2.63 4.93 0.59
N VAL A 73 -1.80 4.78 1.63
CA VAL A 73 -1.37 5.90 2.47
C VAL A 73 -0.44 6.83 1.68
N VAL A 74 0.47 6.26 0.89
CA VAL A 74 1.35 7.05 0.02
C VAL A 74 0.54 7.80 -1.05
N THR A 75 -0.39 7.13 -1.74
CA THR A 75 -1.29 7.77 -2.71
C THR A 75 -2.02 8.95 -2.10
N GLU A 76 -2.64 8.77 -0.92
CA GLU A 76 -3.33 9.86 -0.22
C GLU A 76 -2.37 11.03 0.10
N GLY A 77 -1.15 10.73 0.55
CA GLY A 77 -0.16 11.77 0.84
C GLY A 77 0.24 12.60 -0.38
N LEU A 78 0.37 11.95 -1.54
CA LEU A 78 0.65 12.63 -2.80
C LEU A 78 -0.54 13.46 -3.28
N GLU A 79 -1.76 12.95 -3.15
CA GLU A 79 -2.98 13.69 -3.48
C GLU A 79 -3.14 14.94 -2.60
N LYS A 80 -2.94 14.81 -1.29
CA LYS A 80 -2.99 15.96 -0.36
C LYS A 80 -1.89 16.98 -0.62
N PHE A 81 -0.70 16.52 -1.02
CA PHE A 81 0.37 17.43 -1.41
C PHE A 81 0.01 18.23 -2.66
N LEU A 82 -0.53 17.59 -3.69
CA LEU A 82 -1.02 18.26 -4.90
C LEU A 82 -2.20 19.21 -4.63
N ALA A 83 -3.01 18.92 -3.61
CA ALA A 83 -4.11 19.78 -3.17
C ALA A 83 -3.66 20.93 -2.26
N GLY A 84 -2.39 20.98 -1.85
CA GLY A 84 -1.88 21.94 -0.87
C GLY A 84 -2.37 21.70 0.57
N GLU A 85 -3.05 20.57 0.84
CA GLU A 85 -3.55 20.20 2.16
C GLU A 85 -2.45 19.59 3.06
N PHE A 86 -1.38 19.10 2.44
CA PHE A 86 -0.22 18.57 3.14
C PHE A 86 1.05 19.22 2.60
N ILE A 87 1.82 19.86 3.47
CA ILE A 87 3.11 20.46 3.13
C ILE A 87 4.20 19.66 3.85
N PRO A 88 5.08 18.94 3.13
CA PRO A 88 6.13 18.15 3.76
C PRO A 88 7.18 19.04 4.40
N GLU A 89 7.56 18.72 5.63
CA GLU A 89 8.73 19.33 6.25
C GLU A 89 10.02 18.82 5.60
N LYS A 90 10.98 19.73 5.39
CA LYS A 90 12.30 19.37 4.88
C LYS A 90 13.03 18.51 5.90
N ALA A 91 13.26 17.24 5.56
CA ALA A 91 13.95 16.31 6.44
C ALA A 91 15.34 16.85 6.84
N ALA A 92 15.59 16.93 8.14
CA ALA A 92 16.88 17.32 8.67
C ALA A 92 17.95 16.32 8.21
N ARG A 93 19.05 16.83 7.67
CA ARG A 93 20.20 15.98 7.33
C ARG A 93 20.86 15.53 8.63
N ALA A 94 20.79 14.22 8.92
CA ALA A 94 21.52 13.65 10.04
C ALA A 94 23.01 13.95 9.94
N LYS A 95 23.67 14.17 11.09
CA LYS A 95 25.13 14.30 11.14
C LYS A 95 25.77 13.02 10.62
N ARG A 96 26.98 13.13 10.09
CA ARG A 96 27.73 11.99 9.56
C ARG A 96 27.91 10.95 10.66
N GLY A 97 27.41 9.73 10.42
CA GLY A 97 27.48 8.62 11.37
C GLY A 97 26.28 8.48 12.32
N GLU A 98 25.39 9.48 12.39
CA GLU A 98 24.20 9.47 13.25
C GLU A 98 22.91 9.14 12.48
N GLY A 99 23.03 8.77 11.19
CA GLY A 99 21.87 8.39 10.39
C GLY A 99 21.27 7.07 10.83
N GLY A 100 19.94 7.04 11.04
CA GLY A 100 19.19 5.81 11.25
C GLY A 100 19.37 4.82 10.09
N LYS A 101 19.15 3.52 10.37
CA LYS A 101 19.27 2.46 9.35
C LYS A 101 18.18 2.64 8.29
N LYS A 102 18.60 2.88 7.05
CA LYS A 102 17.67 2.97 5.90
C LYS A 102 17.44 1.62 5.24
N THR A 103 16.23 1.41 4.75
CA THR A 103 15.84 0.23 3.98
C THR A 103 14.95 0.63 2.81
N SER A 104 14.89 -0.22 1.78
CA SER A 104 14.04 0.02 0.61
C SER A 104 12.60 -0.40 0.90
N LEU A 105 11.65 0.47 0.54
CA LEU A 105 10.22 0.22 0.49
C LEU A 105 9.76 0.41 -0.96
N THR A 106 9.07 -0.59 -1.50
CA THR A 106 8.71 -0.68 -2.94
C THR A 106 7.20 -0.86 -3.12
N PRO A 107 6.37 0.15 -2.82
CA PRO A 107 4.95 0.06 -3.10
C PRO A 107 4.69 0.15 -4.60
N ARG A 108 3.55 -0.38 -5.03
CA ARG A 108 3.01 -0.13 -6.37
C ARG A 108 2.15 1.13 -6.33
N LEU A 109 2.48 2.10 -7.16
CA LEU A 109 1.85 3.43 -7.17
C LEU A 109 1.52 3.83 -8.61
N ASP A 110 0.49 4.67 -8.73
CA ASP A 110 0.17 5.35 -9.98
C ASP A 110 1.36 6.23 -10.42
N LYS A 111 1.87 5.97 -11.63
CA LYS A 111 3.04 6.66 -12.17
C LYS A 111 2.73 8.12 -12.47
N ASP A 112 1.56 8.42 -13.01
CA ASP A 112 1.17 9.77 -13.40
C ASP A 112 1.01 10.63 -12.14
N LEU A 113 0.44 10.07 -11.07
CA LEU A 113 0.38 10.75 -9.77
C LEU A 113 1.78 11.04 -9.23
N TRP A 114 2.70 10.07 -9.33
CA TRP A 114 4.08 10.22 -8.85
C TRP A 114 4.85 11.31 -9.62
N GLU A 115 4.73 11.32 -10.94
CA GLU A 115 5.35 12.32 -11.81
C GLU A 115 4.75 13.70 -11.57
N ARG A 116 3.42 13.82 -11.47
CA ARG A 116 2.74 15.08 -11.17
C ARG A 116 3.16 15.65 -9.81
N ALA A 117 3.23 14.83 -8.77
CA ALA A 117 3.69 15.28 -7.46
C ALA A 117 5.15 15.73 -7.50
N THR A 118 6.00 15.04 -8.27
CA THR A 118 7.41 15.46 -8.44
C THR A 118 7.51 16.79 -9.19
N ALA A 119 6.75 16.97 -10.27
CA ALA A 119 6.70 18.21 -11.04
C ALA A 119 6.19 19.37 -10.19
N TYR A 120 5.11 19.16 -9.43
CA TYR A 120 4.51 20.17 -8.57
C TYR A 120 5.51 20.70 -7.52
N GLY A 121 6.25 19.80 -6.86
CA GLY A 121 7.26 20.22 -5.88
C GLY A 121 8.47 20.92 -6.47
N LEU A 122 8.80 20.66 -7.75
CA LEU A 122 9.81 21.43 -8.49
C LEU A 122 9.30 22.81 -8.90
N GLU A 123 8.05 22.91 -9.35
CA GLU A 123 7.41 24.16 -9.79
C GLU A 123 7.19 25.13 -8.62
N HIS A 124 6.81 24.63 -7.45
CA HIS A 124 6.53 25.42 -6.25
C HIS A 124 7.71 25.46 -5.26
N ALA A 125 8.93 25.22 -5.74
CA ALA A 125 10.11 25.12 -4.88
C ALA A 125 10.42 26.41 -4.11
N GLU A 126 10.14 27.58 -4.70
CA GLU A 126 10.32 28.88 -4.06
C GLU A 126 9.34 29.07 -2.90
N ASP A 127 8.06 28.79 -3.14
CA ASP A 127 7.00 28.91 -2.12
C ASP A 127 7.21 27.94 -0.95
N LEU A 128 7.69 26.74 -1.24
CA LEU A 128 7.96 25.71 -0.24
C LEU A 128 9.30 25.94 0.50
N GLY A 129 10.19 26.78 -0.03
CA GLY A 129 11.55 26.99 0.48
C GLY A 129 12.52 25.80 0.22
N TRP A 130 12.07 24.81 -0.54
CA TRP A 130 12.84 23.69 -1.07
C TRP A 130 12.03 22.97 -2.16
N ALA A 131 12.68 22.10 -2.93
CA ALA A 131 12.03 21.36 -4.01
C ALA A 131 11.77 19.89 -3.62
N PRO A 132 10.66 19.57 -2.91
CA PRO A 132 10.36 18.19 -2.54
C PRO A 132 10.01 17.34 -3.77
N VAL A 133 10.59 16.16 -3.87
CA VAL A 133 10.17 15.14 -4.85
C VAL A 133 9.15 14.17 -4.25
N ALA A 134 8.39 13.44 -5.07
CA ALA A 134 7.32 12.56 -4.60
C ALA A 134 7.78 11.53 -3.53
N SER A 135 9.01 11.02 -3.61
CA SER A 135 9.54 10.12 -2.57
C SER A 135 9.70 10.79 -1.21
N GLN A 136 10.07 12.06 -1.18
CA GLN A 136 10.22 12.83 0.06
C GLN A 136 8.86 13.16 0.66
N VAL A 137 7.90 13.54 -0.18
CA VAL A 137 6.49 13.74 0.20
C VAL A 137 5.92 12.46 0.81
N ALA A 138 6.09 11.32 0.13
CA ALA A 138 5.62 10.02 0.58
C ALA A 138 6.20 9.63 1.95
N VAL A 139 7.51 9.85 2.15
CA VAL A 139 8.18 9.56 3.43
C VAL A 139 7.68 10.47 4.54
N ALA A 140 7.56 11.77 4.28
CA ALA A 140 7.04 12.74 5.24
C ALA A 140 5.61 12.40 5.66
N TYR A 141 4.75 12.05 4.70
CA TYR A 141 3.37 11.68 4.99
C TYR A 141 3.24 10.38 5.78
N LEU A 142 4.07 9.37 5.45
CA LEU A 142 4.15 8.13 6.22
C LEU A 142 4.61 8.40 7.65
N ALA A 143 5.60 9.28 7.85
CA ALA A 143 6.08 9.65 9.19
C ALA A 143 5.02 10.39 10.01
N ALA A 144 4.26 11.29 9.37
CA ALA A 144 3.14 11.98 10.02
C ALA A 144 1.99 11.04 10.38
N THR A 145 1.71 10.04 9.52
CA THR A 145 0.66 9.04 9.74
C THR A 145 1.05 8.02 10.81
N TYR A 146 2.32 7.64 10.87
CA TYR A 146 2.87 6.63 11.77
C TYR A 146 4.01 7.22 12.62
N PRO A 147 3.70 8.13 13.56
CA PRO A 147 4.71 8.84 14.35
C PRO A 147 5.51 7.90 15.25
N GLU A 148 6.68 8.36 15.71
CA GLU A 148 7.51 7.59 16.64
C GLU A 148 6.80 7.48 17.98
N PRO A 149 6.77 6.28 18.61
CA PRO A 149 6.26 6.19 19.97
C PRO A 149 7.05 7.17 20.85
N ALA A 150 6.33 7.94 21.66
CA ALA A 150 6.98 8.82 22.62
C ALA A 150 7.95 8.01 23.49
N PRO A 151 9.12 8.56 23.86
CA PRO A 151 10.04 7.89 24.78
C PRO A 151 9.26 7.58 26.07
N ALA A 152 9.38 6.35 26.55
CA ALA A 152 8.80 5.98 27.84
C ALA A 152 9.48 6.83 28.92
N GLU A 153 8.69 7.66 29.59
CA GLU A 153 9.12 8.42 30.77
C GLU A 153 9.37 7.51 31.98
#